data_AF-A0A1X9PU35-F1
#
_entry.id   AF-A0A1X9PU35-F1
#
_cell.length_a   1.000
_cell.length_b   1.000
_cell.length_c   1.000
_cell.angle_alpha   90.00
_cell.angle_beta   90.00
_cell.angle_gamma   90.00
#
_symmetry.space_group_name_H-M   'P 1'
#
loop_
_entity.id
_entity.type
_entity.pdbx_description
1 polymer ?
#
loop_
_entity_poly.entity_id
_entity_poly.type
_entity_poly.pdbx_seq_one_letter_code
_entity_poly.pdbx_strand_id
1 'polypeptide(L)' 'MKKNERNIWKWGFTVGAENWNGRLAMLGFILALFLEILTGKGILSFFGFIK' A
#
# COMPACT_ATOMS: atom_id res chain seq x y z
N MET A 1 -2.26 30.15 -1.54
CA MET A 1 -2.37 29.03 -0.57
C MET A 1 -3.72 28.33 -0.76
N LYS A 2 -3.80 27.18 -1.44
CA LYS A 2 -5.01 26.33 -1.52
C LYS A 2 -4.75 25.03 -0.74
N LYS A 3 -4.99 25.03 0.57
CA LYS A 3 -4.66 23.90 1.48
C LYS A 3 -5.88 23.05 1.88
N ASN A 4 -7.01 23.14 1.18
CA ASN A 4 -8.27 22.55 1.66
C ASN A 4 -8.93 21.54 0.71
N GLU A 5 -8.25 21.02 -0.31
CA GLU A 5 -8.83 19.98 -1.19
C GLU A 5 -8.32 18.54 -0.91
N ARG A 6 -7.42 18.35 0.07
CA ARG A 6 -6.87 17.02 0.41
C ARG A 6 -7.87 16.09 1.13
N ASN A 7 -8.93 16.65 1.73
CA ASN A 7 -9.93 15.91 2.51
C ASN A 7 -11.28 15.80 1.79
N ILE A 8 -11.39 16.30 0.57
CA ILE A 8 -12.61 16.19 -0.21
C ILE A 8 -12.52 14.88 -0.98
N TRP A 9 -13.44 13.97 -0.70
CA TRP A 9 -13.53 12.67 -1.38
C TRP A 9 -14.02 12.88 -2.82
N LYS A 10 -13.11 13.38 -3.66
CA LYS A 10 -13.31 13.56 -5.09
C LYS A 10 -12.78 12.32 -5.81
N TRP A 11 -13.65 11.66 -6.55
CA TRP A 11 -13.29 10.56 -7.43
C TRP A 11 -12.50 11.12 -8.64
N GLY A 12 -11.29 10.60 -8.87
CA GLY A 12 -10.38 11.04 -9.94
C GLY A 12 -8.91 11.09 -9.50
N PHE A 13 -8.00 11.43 -10.43
CA PHE A 13 -6.58 11.68 -10.14
C PHE A 13 -6.43 13.02 -9.40
N THR A 14 -6.71 13.02 -8.10
CA THR A 14 -6.53 14.17 -7.21
C THR A 14 -5.36 13.92 -6.25
N VAL A 15 -4.69 15.01 -5.86
CA VAL A 15 -3.55 15.00 -4.91
C VAL A 15 -3.89 14.28 -3.60
N GLY A 16 -5.16 14.32 -3.17
CA GLY A 16 -5.65 13.56 -2.02
C GLY A 16 -5.56 12.04 -2.24
N ALA A 17 -6.07 11.55 -3.38
CA ALA A 17 -6.07 10.13 -3.74
C ALA A 17 -4.64 9.60 -3.95
N GLU A 18 -3.76 10.38 -4.57
CA GLU A 18 -2.35 10.03 -4.77
C GLU A 18 -1.62 9.85 -3.43
N ASN A 19 -1.82 10.76 -2.48
CA ASN A 19 -1.19 10.67 -1.16
C ASN A 19 -1.77 9.51 -0.32
N TRP A 20 -3.06 9.21 -0.45
CA TRP A 20 -3.66 8.01 0.17
C TRP A 20 -3.12 6.72 -0.44
N ASN A 21 -3.03 6.64 -1.77
CA ASN A 21 -2.46 5.47 -2.45
C ASN A 21 -0.98 5.25 -2.07
N GLY A 22 -0.18 6.32 -2.02
CA GLY A 22 1.21 6.26 -1.59
C GLY A 22 1.39 5.71 -0.16
N ARG A 23 0.52 6.11 0.78
CA ARG A 23 0.55 5.57 2.15
C ARG A 23 0.16 4.11 2.21
N LEU A 24 -0.88 3.72 1.48
CA LEU A 24 -1.31 2.32 1.39
C LEU A 24 -0.21 1.44 0.78
N ALA A 25 0.51 1.94 -0.23
CA ALA A 25 1.64 1.24 -0.82
C ALA A 25 2.79 1.03 0.17
N MET A 26 3.15 2.06 0.96
CA MET A 26 4.18 1.92 2.00
C MET A 26 3.77 0.90 3.07
N LEU A 27 2.52 0.91 3.51
CA LEU A 27 1.99 -0.07 4.47
C LEU A 27 1.97 -1.49 3.86
N GLY A 28 1.54 -1.63 2.61
CA GLY A 28 1.53 -2.90 1.89
C GLY A 28 2.95 -3.49 1.77
N PHE A 29 3.96 -2.65 1.51
CA PHE A 29 5.35 -3.07 1.46
C PHE A 29 5.88 -3.52 2.83
N ILE A 30 5.58 -2.78 3.89
CA ILE A 30 5.99 -3.16 5.26
C ILE A 30 5.31 -4.47 5.68
N LEU A 31 4.02 -4.63 5.39
CA LEU A 31 3.28 -5.86 5.67
C LEU A 31 3.85 -7.04 4.87
N ALA A 32 4.18 -6.82 3.60
CA ALA A 32 4.81 -7.83 2.76
C ALA A 32 6.16 -8.30 3.34
N LEU A 33 7.01 -7.35 3.76
CA LEU A 33 8.28 -7.66 4.42
C LEU A 33 8.08 -8.39 5.75
N PHE A 34 7.10 -7.96 6.56
CA PHE A 34 6.81 -8.57 7.85
C PHE A 34 6.29 -10.00 7.70
N LEU A 35 5.42 -10.24 6.71
CA LEU A 35 4.93 -11.58 6.38
C LEU A 35 6.05 -12.50 5.88
N GLU A 36 6.99 -11.95 5.11
CA GLU A 36 8.19 -12.69 4.66
C GLU A 36 9.07 -13.11 5.84
N ILE A 37 9.29 -12.22 6.81
CA ILE A 37 10.06 -12.53 8.02
C ILE A 37 9.35 -13.57 8.90
N LEU A 38 8.03 -13.41 9.14
CA LEU A 38 7.28 -14.33 10.00
C LEU A 38 7.12 -15.72 9.38
N THR A 39 6.92 -15.81 8.07
CA THR A 39 6.67 -17.08 7.38
C THR A 39 7.98 -17.77 7.01
N GLY A 40 9.09 -17.02 6.87
CA GLY A 40 10.38 -17.54 6.38
C GLY A 40 10.34 -18.06 4.93
N LYS A 41 9.16 -17.97 4.30
CA LYS A 41 8.88 -18.27 2.91
C LYS A 41 8.28 -16.99 2.33
N GLY A 42 8.95 -16.38 1.35
CA GLY A 42 8.52 -15.10 0.76
C GLY A 42 7.07 -15.14 0.26
N ILE A 43 6.48 -13.98 0.01
CA ILE A 43 5.04 -13.83 -0.37
C ILE A 43 4.67 -14.71 -1.58
N LEU A 44 5.65 -15.08 -2.42
CA LEU A 44 5.50 -16.06 -3.50
C LEU A 44 5.11 -17.48 -3.04
N SER A 45 5.52 -17.90 -1.86
CA SER A 45 5.16 -19.22 -1.31
C SER A 45 3.74 -19.22 -0.74
N PHE A 46 3.25 -18.08 -0.22
CA PHE A 46 1.86 -17.93 0.20
C PHE A 46 0.89 -18.04 -0.99
N PHE A 47 1.32 -17.60 -2.18
CA PHE A 47 0.58 -17.79 -3.44
C PHE A 47 0.74 -19.18 -4.06
N GLY A 48 1.45 -20.12 -3.40
CA GLY A 48 1.54 -21.52 -3.82
C GLY A 48 2.52 -21.81 -4.96
N PHE A 49 3.41 -20.88 -5.33
CA PHE A 49 4.29 -21.07 -6.49
C PHE A 49 5.55 -21.92 -6.24
N ILE A 50 6.01 -22.09 -4.99
CA ILE A 50 7.12 -22.99 -4.66
C ILE A 50 6.79 -23.78 -3.39
N LYS A 51 6.85 -25.12 -3.54
CA LYS A 51 6.76 -26.16 -2.51
C LYS A 51 7.91 -26.03 -1.50
#